data_AF-A0A0L0SJR5-F1
#
_entry.id   AF-A0A0L0SJR5-F1
#
_cell.length_a   1.000
_cell.length_b   1.000
_cell.length_c   1.000
_cell.angle_alpha   90.00
_cell.angle_beta   90.00
_cell.angle_gamma   90.00
#
_symmetry.space_group_name_H-M   'P 1'
#
loop_
_entity.id
_entity.type
_entity.pdbx_description
1 polymer ?
#
loop_
_entity_poly.entity_id
_entity_poly.type
_entity_poly.pdbx_seq_one_letter_code
_entity_poly.pdbx_strand_id
1 'polypeptide(L)'
;MTSPRAMADRLRALTVGCLLLLAIISAAHAQKINLSIDHAVLPLHTAHDLSVALWQPKASVTVERVPVPDDAQLVIYKAQATAAADAEGVSVPEPRVNMYAVRAVDERGEVVATRVYPACWLSPSDTVRVHMNQEGRFMALDWIPGTDECSTTSKVISSMTTTAEAEGPVALPHAIKPTPATTATKKPRVKAAKKPAPATDASSPADAEVVEDDEEEVVPPPEKSFVQKYWMYIVPILIMLLMGGPKEPEQQQQGGGRAAAAAGAARAPARK
;
A
#
# COMPACT_ATOMS: atom_id res chain seq x y z
N MET A 1 -60.39 27.04 -26.13
CA MET A 1 -60.05 28.02 -25.09
C MET A 1 -60.03 27.31 -23.74
N THR A 2 -58.86 27.05 -23.19
CA THR A 2 -58.72 26.45 -21.85
C THR A 2 -59.11 27.47 -20.79
N SER A 3 -60.03 27.09 -19.89
CA SER A 3 -60.50 27.94 -18.81
C SER A 3 -59.34 28.46 -17.95
N PRO A 4 -59.33 29.75 -17.55
CA PRO A 4 -58.25 30.33 -16.74
C PRO A 4 -58.01 29.58 -15.42
N ARG A 5 -59.04 28.90 -14.89
CA ARG A 5 -58.90 28.03 -13.71
C ARG A 5 -58.01 26.80 -13.99
N ALA A 6 -58.13 26.20 -15.16
CA ALA A 6 -57.32 25.04 -15.54
C ALA A 6 -55.84 25.38 -15.74
N MET A 7 -55.51 26.63 -16.10
CA MET A 7 -54.12 27.10 -16.14
C MET A 7 -53.54 27.31 -14.74
N ALA A 8 -54.32 27.88 -13.83
CA ALA A 8 -53.89 28.12 -12.45
C ALA A 8 -53.57 26.82 -11.69
N ASP A 9 -54.38 25.77 -11.89
CA ASP A 9 -54.14 24.47 -11.25
C ASP A 9 -52.89 23.77 -11.80
N ARG A 10 -52.59 23.92 -13.09
CA ARG A 10 -51.36 23.37 -13.70
C ARG A 10 -50.10 24.07 -13.19
N LEU A 11 -50.14 25.39 -12.98
CA LEU A 11 -49.01 26.12 -12.42
C LEU A 11 -48.73 25.72 -10.97
N ARG A 12 -49.78 25.50 -10.16
CA ARG A 12 -49.66 25.03 -8.77
C ARG A 12 -49.07 23.63 -8.69
N ALA A 13 -49.49 22.71 -9.57
CA ALA A 13 -48.93 21.36 -9.62
C ALA A 13 -47.43 21.36 -9.98
N LEU A 14 -47.01 22.21 -10.93
CA LEU A 14 -45.61 22.37 -11.33
C LEU A 14 -44.73 22.96 -10.20
N THR A 15 -45.24 23.95 -9.47
CA THR A 15 -44.49 24.54 -8.35
C THR A 15 -44.32 23.57 -7.19
N VAL A 16 -45.36 22.83 -6.83
CA VAL A 16 -45.28 21.78 -5.79
C VAL A 16 -44.33 20.66 -6.21
N GLY A 17 -44.39 20.21 -7.47
CA GLY A 17 -43.47 19.19 -7.99
C GLY A 17 -42.00 19.64 -7.98
N CYS A 18 -41.72 20.89 -8.36
CA CYS A 18 -40.37 21.44 -8.38
C CYS A 18 -39.78 21.61 -6.96
N LEU A 19 -40.60 22.07 -6.00
CA LEU A 19 -40.20 22.16 -4.60
C LEU A 19 -39.92 20.77 -3.98
N LEU A 20 -40.74 19.76 -4.32
CA LEU A 20 -40.52 18.40 -3.86
C LEU A 20 -39.22 17.82 -4.43
N LEU A 21 -38.94 18.07 -5.71
CA LEU A 21 -37.73 17.58 -6.37
C LEU A 21 -36.46 18.26 -5.81
N LEU A 22 -36.51 19.56 -5.54
CA LEU A 22 -35.43 20.29 -4.86
C LEU A 22 -35.22 19.79 -3.42
N ALA A 23 -36.29 19.49 -2.68
CA ALA A 23 -36.18 18.91 -1.34
C ALA A 23 -35.54 17.52 -1.36
N ILE A 24 -35.88 16.67 -2.35
CA ILE A 24 -35.26 15.34 -2.52
C ILE A 24 -33.77 15.47 -2.89
N ILE A 25 -33.42 16.39 -3.80
CA ILE A 25 -32.01 16.63 -4.16
C ILE A 25 -31.22 17.18 -2.97
N SER A 26 -31.81 18.09 -2.19
CA SER A 26 -31.19 18.63 -0.98
C SER A 26 -31.03 17.57 0.10
N ALA A 27 -32.01 16.68 0.29
CA ALA A 27 -31.92 15.57 1.24
C ALA A 27 -30.87 14.53 0.79
N ALA A 28 -30.79 14.24 -0.51
CA ALA A 28 -29.78 13.35 -1.08
C ALA A 28 -28.36 13.94 -1.01
N HIS A 29 -28.20 15.26 -1.11
CA HIS A 29 -26.92 15.94 -0.87
C HIS A 29 -26.57 16.04 0.62
N ALA A 30 -27.56 16.25 1.50
CA ALA A 30 -27.34 16.32 2.95
C ALA A 30 -26.98 14.96 3.56
N GLN A 31 -27.46 13.85 2.99
CA GLN A 31 -27.03 12.49 3.39
C GLN A 31 -25.61 12.16 2.96
N LYS A 32 -24.99 12.95 2.07
CA LYS A 32 -23.67 12.62 1.52
C LYS A 32 -22.49 13.11 2.37
N ILE A 33 -22.70 13.96 3.39
CA ILE A 33 -21.59 14.61 4.11
C ILE A 33 -21.92 14.86 5.59
N ASN A 34 -22.46 13.85 6.28
CA ASN A 34 -22.43 13.82 7.75
C ASN A 34 -22.50 12.39 8.28
N LEU A 35 -21.74 11.49 7.66
CA LEU A 35 -21.15 10.40 8.44
C LEU A 35 -20.15 11.07 9.37
N SER A 36 -20.65 11.47 10.55
CA SER A 36 -19.82 11.73 11.72
C SER A 36 -19.05 10.43 11.95
N ILE A 37 -17.82 10.40 11.46
CA ILE A 37 -16.85 9.33 11.68
C ILE A 37 -16.43 9.44 13.14
N ASP A 38 -17.34 9.16 14.07
CA ASP A 38 -16.99 9.08 15.48
C ASP A 38 -16.42 7.68 15.80
N HIS A 39 -16.73 6.66 14.99
CA HIS A 39 -16.17 5.31 15.13
C HIS A 39 -16.10 4.58 13.78
N ALA A 40 -15.37 5.10 12.79
CA ALA A 40 -15.09 4.32 11.58
C ALA A 40 -14.12 3.20 11.93
N VAL A 41 -14.67 2.08 12.42
CA VAL A 41 -13.97 0.81 12.47
C VAL A 41 -13.81 0.36 11.02
N LEU A 42 -12.58 0.31 10.52
CA LEU A 42 -12.29 -0.31 9.23
C LEU A 42 -11.94 -1.78 9.49
N PRO A 43 -12.86 -2.75 9.29
CA PRO A 43 -12.50 -4.15 9.38
C PRO A 43 -11.70 -4.53 8.14
N LEU A 44 -10.54 -5.10 8.38
CA LEU A 44 -9.66 -5.60 7.35
C LEU A 44 -9.51 -7.10 7.57
N HIS A 45 -10.08 -7.87 6.67
CA HIS A 45 -9.90 -9.31 6.71
C HIS A 45 -8.55 -9.63 6.09
N THR A 46 -7.68 -10.30 6.85
CA THR A 46 -6.42 -10.80 6.34
C THR A 46 -6.60 -12.26 5.96
N ALA A 47 -6.06 -12.63 4.81
CA ALA A 47 -5.99 -14.02 4.39
C ALA A 47 -4.57 -14.36 3.95
N HIS A 48 -4.23 -15.64 4.06
CA HIS A 48 -2.90 -16.16 3.74
C HIS A 48 -2.93 -17.38 2.84
N ASP A 49 -1.83 -17.56 2.11
CA ASP A 49 -1.55 -18.76 1.32
C ASP A 49 -0.05 -18.85 1.01
N LEU A 50 0.44 -20.08 0.87
CA LEU A 50 1.77 -20.41 0.35
C LEU A 50 1.81 -20.53 -1.18
N SER A 51 0.65 -20.81 -1.80
CA SER A 51 0.51 -21.09 -3.24
C SER A 51 -0.24 -20.01 -4.02
N VAL A 52 -0.87 -19.06 -3.32
CA VAL A 52 -1.79 -18.03 -3.85
C VAL A 52 -3.05 -18.59 -4.54
N ALA A 53 -3.31 -19.90 -4.46
CA ALA A 53 -4.45 -20.60 -5.03
C ALA A 53 -5.66 -20.68 -4.08
N LEU A 54 -5.45 -20.82 -2.77
CA LEU A 54 -6.48 -20.98 -1.75
C LEU A 54 -6.19 -20.09 -0.54
N TRP A 55 -6.93 -18.99 -0.45
CA TRP A 55 -6.79 -18.01 0.61
C TRP A 55 -7.60 -18.41 1.84
N GLN A 56 -6.91 -18.64 2.97
CA GLN A 56 -7.56 -18.93 4.25
C GLN A 56 -7.70 -17.67 5.12
N PRO A 57 -8.78 -17.52 5.90
CA PRO A 57 -8.91 -16.43 6.87
C PRO A 57 -7.82 -16.51 7.94
N LYS A 58 -7.20 -15.38 8.27
CA LYS A 58 -6.12 -15.28 9.25
C LYS A 58 -6.53 -14.46 10.47
N ALA A 59 -6.83 -13.19 10.25
CA ALA A 59 -7.23 -12.25 11.30
C ALA A 59 -8.12 -11.15 10.74
N SER A 60 -8.99 -10.60 11.59
CA SER A 60 -9.70 -9.34 11.34
C SER A 60 -8.96 -8.22 12.06
N VAL A 61 -8.56 -7.18 11.34
CA VAL A 61 -7.95 -5.98 11.92
C VAL A 61 -8.98 -4.87 11.95
N THR A 62 -9.26 -4.33 13.13
CA THR A 62 -10.10 -3.15 13.31
C THR A 62 -9.23 -1.95 13.57
N VAL A 63 -9.39 -0.89 12.76
CA VAL A 63 -8.69 0.38 12.98
C VAL A 63 -9.68 1.41 13.50
N GLU A 64 -9.41 1.95 14.69
CA GLU A 64 -10.19 2.99 15.35
C GLU A 64 -9.45 4.34 15.25
N ARG A 65 -10.19 5.37 14.84
CA ARG A 65 -9.73 6.76 14.85
C ARG A 65 -9.99 7.37 16.22
N VAL A 66 -8.94 7.72 16.95
CA VAL A 66 -9.02 8.29 18.30
C VAL A 66 -8.58 9.75 18.28
N PRO A 67 -9.47 10.72 18.55
CA PRO A 67 -9.08 12.11 18.67
C PRO A 67 -8.18 12.30 19.90
N VAL A 68 -7.16 13.17 19.78
CA VAL A 68 -6.29 13.48 20.91
C VAL A 68 -6.98 14.49 21.82
N PRO A 69 -7.10 14.21 23.14
CA PRO A 69 -7.61 15.21 24.07
C PRO A 69 -6.72 16.46 24.01
N ASP A 70 -7.34 17.63 23.95
CA ASP A 70 -6.71 18.96 23.87
C ASP A 70 -6.18 19.40 22.48
N ASP A 71 -6.23 18.55 21.45
CA ASP A 71 -5.95 18.95 20.07
C ASP A 71 -6.94 18.31 19.07
N ALA A 72 -7.99 19.05 18.73
CA ALA A 72 -9.04 18.59 17.83
C ALA A 72 -8.55 18.32 16.39
N GLN A 73 -7.35 18.78 16.02
CA GLN A 73 -6.77 18.50 14.70
C GLN A 73 -5.90 17.25 14.70
N LEU A 74 -5.42 16.82 15.88
CA LEU A 74 -4.57 15.65 16.01
C LEU A 74 -5.40 14.37 16.19
N VAL A 75 -5.07 13.39 15.37
CA VAL A 75 -5.75 12.11 15.31
C VAL A 75 -4.73 11.01 15.47
N ILE A 76 -4.98 10.09 16.39
CA ILE A 76 -4.21 8.85 16.53
C ILE A 76 -5.07 7.70 16.01
N TYR A 77 -4.46 6.75 15.33
CA TYR A 77 -5.12 5.52 14.92
C TYR A 77 -4.70 4.40 15.86
N LYS A 78 -5.67 3.67 16.40
CA LYS A 78 -5.43 2.42 17.14
C LYS A 78 -5.83 1.27 16.25
N ALA A 79 -5.01 0.24 16.15
CA ALA A 79 -5.38 -0.99 15.48
C ALA A 79 -5.47 -2.13 16.48
N GLN A 80 -6.43 -3.02 16.27
CA GLN A 80 -6.56 -4.25 17.03
C GLN A 80 -6.76 -5.41 16.06
N ALA A 81 -5.97 -6.47 16.21
CA ALA A 81 -6.16 -7.70 15.49
C ALA A 81 -6.95 -8.69 16.35
N THR A 82 -7.91 -9.37 15.73
CA THR A 82 -8.63 -10.51 16.30
C THR A 82 -8.41 -11.70 15.38
N ALA A 83 -7.89 -12.80 15.90
CA ALA A 83 -7.68 -14.03 15.12
C ALA A 83 -9.02 -14.51 14.52
N ALA A 84 -8.99 -15.03 13.30
CA ALA A 84 -10.17 -15.66 12.71
C ALA A 84 -10.50 -16.94 13.52
N ALA A 85 -11.79 -17.20 13.74
CA ALA A 85 -12.23 -18.36 14.53
C ALA A 85 -11.81 -19.70 13.90
N ASP A 86 -11.57 -19.68 12.61
CA ASP A 86 -11.17 -20.78 11.73
C ASP A 86 -9.72 -20.63 11.21
N ALA A 87 -8.89 -19.81 11.86
CA ALA A 87 -7.48 -19.69 11.50
C ALA A 87 -6.75 -21.02 11.73
N GLU A 88 -6.57 -21.78 10.66
CA GLU A 88 -5.79 -23.02 10.68
C GLU A 88 -4.28 -22.71 10.75
N GLY A 89 -3.55 -23.68 11.32
CA GLY A 89 -2.09 -23.64 11.32
C GLY A 89 -1.52 -23.74 9.90
N VAL A 90 -0.32 -23.18 9.69
CA VAL A 90 0.37 -23.25 8.39
C VAL A 90 1.48 -24.29 8.46
N SER A 91 1.47 -25.23 7.51
CA SER A 91 2.60 -26.12 7.24
C SER A 91 3.39 -25.59 6.06
N VAL A 92 4.65 -25.23 6.28
CA VAL A 92 5.56 -24.70 5.26
C VAL A 92 6.58 -25.79 4.93
N PRO A 93 6.36 -26.61 3.88
CA PRO A 93 7.44 -27.42 3.33
C PRO A 93 8.49 -26.50 2.73
N GLU A 94 9.78 -26.79 2.90
CA GLU A 94 10.87 -26.07 2.22
C GLU A 94 10.77 -24.53 2.26
N PRO A 95 10.85 -23.90 3.45
CA PRO A 95 10.58 -22.47 3.62
C PRO A 95 11.47 -21.51 2.81
N ARG A 96 12.62 -21.97 2.31
CA ARG A 96 13.56 -21.13 1.53
C ARG A 96 13.12 -20.85 0.10
N VAL A 97 12.30 -21.73 -0.48
CA VAL A 97 11.85 -21.63 -1.88
C VAL A 97 10.40 -21.20 -1.99
N ASN A 98 9.63 -21.37 -0.92
CA ASN A 98 8.23 -20.99 -0.88
C ASN A 98 8.05 -19.54 -0.46
N MET A 99 6.97 -18.94 -0.96
CA MET A 99 6.54 -17.59 -0.61
C MET A 99 5.26 -17.67 0.22
N TYR A 100 5.09 -16.72 1.11
CA TYR A 100 3.90 -16.55 1.92
C TYR A 100 3.25 -15.23 1.55
N ALA A 101 2.02 -15.30 1.07
CA ALA A 101 1.25 -14.13 0.70
C ALA A 101 0.27 -13.77 1.81
N VAL A 102 0.15 -12.47 2.11
CA VAL A 102 -0.88 -11.91 2.97
C VAL A 102 -1.67 -10.92 2.13
N ARG A 103 -2.99 -11.11 2.04
CA ARG A 103 -3.89 -10.14 1.42
C ARG A 103 -4.79 -9.52 2.46
N ALA A 104 -5.18 -8.29 2.19
CA ALA A 104 -6.15 -7.54 2.95
C ALA A 104 -7.37 -7.28 2.07
N VAL A 105 -8.55 -7.60 2.60
CA VAL A 105 -9.85 -7.44 1.94
C VAL A 105 -10.71 -6.48 2.76
N ASP A 106 -11.41 -5.57 2.08
CA ASP A 106 -12.36 -4.65 2.70
C ASP A 106 -13.70 -5.36 3.03
N GLU A 107 -14.65 -4.63 3.61
CA GLU A 107 -16.00 -5.13 3.93
C GLU A 107 -16.78 -5.67 2.73
N ARG A 108 -16.45 -5.22 1.52
CA ARG A 108 -17.09 -5.65 0.27
C ARG A 108 -16.43 -6.90 -0.30
N GLY A 109 -15.35 -7.36 0.31
CA GLY A 109 -14.52 -8.46 -0.19
C GLY A 109 -13.56 -8.02 -1.31
N GLU A 110 -13.37 -6.71 -1.52
CA GLU A 110 -12.43 -6.19 -2.50
C GLU A 110 -11.01 -6.18 -1.94
N VAL A 111 -10.05 -6.65 -2.73
CA VAL A 111 -8.64 -6.71 -2.31
C VAL A 111 -8.06 -5.30 -2.31
N VAL A 112 -7.70 -4.81 -1.12
CA VAL A 112 -7.10 -3.46 -0.96
C VAL A 112 -5.58 -3.50 -0.89
N ALA A 113 -4.99 -4.61 -0.46
CA ALA A 113 -3.55 -4.81 -0.49
C ALA A 113 -3.20 -6.29 -0.58
N THR A 114 -2.05 -6.59 -1.18
CA THR A 114 -1.42 -7.91 -1.14
C THR A 114 0.07 -7.74 -0.98
N ARG A 115 0.64 -8.49 -0.05
CA ARG A 115 2.08 -8.53 0.21
C ARG A 115 2.55 -9.97 0.15
N VAL A 116 3.78 -10.18 -0.29
CA VAL A 116 4.37 -11.49 -0.46
C VAL A 116 5.75 -11.47 0.16
N TYR A 117 6.04 -12.45 1.02
CA TYR A 117 7.29 -12.57 1.77
C TYR A 117 7.86 -13.97 1.63
N PRO A 118 9.17 -14.17 1.80
CA PRO A 118 9.74 -15.50 1.92
C PRO A 118 9.07 -16.28 3.06
N ALA A 119 8.65 -17.51 2.81
CA ALA A 119 7.94 -18.31 3.82
C ALA A 119 8.84 -18.69 5.01
N CYS A 120 10.17 -18.61 4.87
CA CYS A 120 11.08 -18.83 5.98
C CYS A 120 11.03 -17.77 7.08
N TRP A 121 10.50 -16.58 6.79
CA TRP A 121 10.27 -15.54 7.80
C TRP A 121 8.98 -15.76 8.58
N LEU A 122 8.20 -16.80 8.26
CA LEU A 122 6.96 -17.07 8.96
C LEU A 122 7.23 -17.45 10.42
N SER A 123 6.63 -16.72 11.34
CA SER A 123 6.75 -16.88 12.79
C SER A 123 5.38 -17.17 13.42
N PRO A 124 5.32 -17.88 14.57
CA PRO A 124 4.08 -18.03 15.33
C PRO A 124 3.47 -16.70 15.78
N SER A 125 4.27 -15.63 15.83
CA SER A 125 3.81 -14.26 16.08
C SER A 125 4.17 -13.34 14.92
N ASP A 126 3.26 -12.45 14.58
CA ASP A 126 3.49 -11.39 13.60
C ASP A 126 2.75 -10.10 13.95
N THR A 127 3.12 -9.03 13.23
CA THR A 127 2.52 -7.71 13.37
C THR A 127 2.04 -7.23 12.01
N VAL A 128 0.78 -6.81 11.93
CA VAL A 128 0.22 -6.12 10.78
C VAL A 128 0.22 -4.63 11.05
N ARG A 129 0.95 -3.86 10.26
CA ARG A 129 0.93 -2.41 10.32
C ARG A 129 0.04 -1.85 9.22
N VAL A 130 -0.93 -1.05 9.61
CA VAL A 130 -1.87 -0.40 8.69
C VAL A 130 -1.53 1.09 8.57
N HIS A 131 -1.31 1.55 7.35
CA HIS A 131 -1.01 2.95 7.06
C HIS A 131 -2.28 3.67 6.63
N MET A 132 -2.64 4.72 7.36
CA MET A 132 -3.79 5.57 7.09
C MET A 132 -3.33 6.94 6.60
N ASN A 133 -4.12 7.58 5.75
CA ASN A 133 -3.91 8.98 5.36
C ASN A 133 -4.57 9.96 6.35
N GLN A 134 -4.44 11.27 6.08
CA GLN A 134 -5.00 12.33 6.95
C GLN A 134 -6.53 12.29 7.01
N GLU A 135 -7.17 11.77 5.95
CA GLU A 135 -8.62 11.59 5.88
C GLU A 135 -9.10 10.26 6.51
N GLY A 136 -8.20 9.45 7.09
CA GLY A 136 -8.53 8.14 7.65
C GLY A 136 -8.83 7.05 6.62
N ARG A 137 -8.38 7.23 5.38
CA ARG A 137 -8.45 6.21 4.33
C ARG A 137 -7.21 5.31 4.38
N PHE A 138 -7.44 4.02 4.15
CA PHE A 138 -6.39 3.03 3.97
C PHE A 138 -5.47 3.40 2.80
N MET A 139 -4.16 3.40 3.05
CA MET A 139 -3.13 3.62 2.04
C MET A 139 -2.31 2.36 1.74
N ALA A 140 -1.85 1.70 2.80
CA ALA A 140 -0.96 0.54 2.68
C ALA A 140 -1.09 -0.38 3.89
N LEU A 141 -0.65 -1.61 3.70
CA LEU A 141 -0.50 -2.60 4.75
C LEU A 141 0.90 -3.18 4.65
N ASP A 142 1.60 -3.18 5.77
CA ASP A 142 2.87 -3.87 5.92
C ASP A 142 2.69 -5.03 6.89
N TRP A 143 3.24 -6.18 6.52
CA TRP A 143 3.29 -7.33 7.40
C TRP A 143 4.73 -7.48 7.88
N ILE A 144 4.88 -7.48 9.20
CA ILE A 144 6.16 -7.58 9.88
C ILE A 144 6.21 -8.98 10.49
N PRO A 145 6.98 -9.91 9.91
CA PRO A 145 7.19 -11.22 10.53
C PRO A 145 7.83 -11.04 11.91
N GLY A 146 7.57 -12.00 12.81
CA GLY A 146 8.32 -12.10 14.05
C GLY A 146 9.83 -12.25 13.82
N THR A 147 10.61 -12.05 14.87
CA THR A 147 12.09 -12.01 14.81
C THR A 147 12.76 -13.39 14.71
N ASP A 148 12.02 -14.41 14.28
CA ASP A 148 12.58 -15.74 14.10
C ASP A 148 13.59 -15.74 12.94
N GLU A 149 14.73 -16.39 13.12
CA GLU A 149 15.67 -16.61 12.02
C GLU A 149 15.01 -17.44 10.91
N CYS A 150 15.39 -17.14 9.66
CA CYS A 150 14.90 -17.85 8.47
C CYS A 150 15.20 -19.35 8.58
N SER A 151 14.19 -20.15 8.92
CA SER A 151 14.34 -21.60 9.07
C SER A 151 14.75 -22.25 7.74
N THR A 152 15.62 -23.25 7.82
CA THR A 152 15.98 -24.08 6.65
C THR A 152 15.19 -25.37 6.56
N THR A 153 14.54 -25.77 7.65
CA THR A 153 13.76 -27.00 7.76
C THR A 153 12.27 -26.70 7.71
N SER A 154 11.48 -27.70 7.33
CA SER A 154 10.02 -27.61 7.32
C SER A 154 9.48 -27.10 8.66
N LYS A 155 8.58 -26.12 8.62
CA LYS A 155 7.98 -25.50 9.82
C LYS A 155 6.48 -25.78 9.83
N VAL A 156 5.96 -26.26 10.95
CA VAL A 156 4.52 -26.36 11.20
C VAL A 156 4.19 -25.37 12.29
N ILE A 157 3.36 -24.39 11.96
CA ILE A 157 2.90 -23.35 12.87
C ILE A 157 1.45 -23.68 13.23
N SER A 158 1.24 -24.33 14.37
CA SER A 158 -0.10 -24.79 14.78
C SER A 158 -1.06 -23.64 15.11
N SER A 159 -0.54 -22.49 15.53
CA SER A 159 -1.32 -21.27 15.77
C SER A 159 -0.47 -20.04 15.43
N MET A 160 -1.08 -19.06 14.74
CA MET A 160 -0.49 -17.75 14.49
C MET A 160 -1.18 -16.70 15.36
N THR A 161 -0.39 -15.90 16.06
CA THR A 161 -0.85 -14.74 16.81
C THR A 161 -0.50 -13.49 16.04
N THR A 162 -1.51 -12.75 15.60
CA THR A 162 -1.32 -11.48 14.89
C THR A 162 -1.62 -10.32 15.82
N THR A 163 -0.68 -9.40 15.92
CA THR A 163 -0.89 -8.08 16.53
C THR A 163 -1.10 -7.04 15.43
N ALA A 164 -1.75 -5.91 15.75
CA ALA A 164 -1.95 -4.85 14.78
C ALA A 164 -1.45 -3.51 15.31
N GLU A 165 -0.83 -2.75 14.43
CA GLU A 165 -0.40 -1.37 14.63
C GLU A 165 -1.06 -0.50 13.56
N ALA A 166 -1.45 0.73 13.90
CA ALA A 166 -1.83 1.72 12.90
C ALA A 166 -0.86 2.89 12.94
N GLU A 167 -0.37 3.25 11.76
CA GLU A 167 0.47 4.43 11.57
C GLU A 167 -0.36 5.47 10.80
N GLY A 168 -0.60 6.60 11.45
CA GLY A 168 -1.22 7.77 10.85
C GLY A 168 -0.17 8.77 10.39
N PRO A 169 -0.54 9.74 9.56
CA PRO A 169 0.36 10.83 9.22
C PRO A 169 0.71 11.58 10.49
N VAL A 170 1.99 11.58 10.85
CA VAL A 170 2.51 12.45 11.89
C VAL A 170 2.26 13.88 11.41
N ALA A 171 1.38 14.61 12.09
CA ALA A 171 1.16 16.02 11.81
C ALA A 171 2.53 16.70 11.86
N LEU A 172 3.03 17.16 10.70
CA LEU A 172 4.26 17.92 10.66
C LEU A 172 4.05 19.11 11.61
N PRO A 173 4.97 19.34 12.57
CA PRO A 173 4.84 20.48 13.47
C PRO A 173 4.64 21.73 12.61
N HIS A 174 3.62 22.52 12.94
CA HIS A 174 3.26 23.71 12.17
C HIS A 174 4.52 24.46 11.77
N ALA A 175 4.61 24.80 10.48
CA ALA A 175 5.76 25.46 9.86
C ALA A 175 6.37 26.45 10.85
N ILE A 176 7.57 26.13 11.32
CA ILE A 176 8.33 26.98 12.25
C ILE A 176 8.28 28.36 11.62
N LYS A 177 7.56 29.30 12.25
CA LYS A 177 7.47 30.67 11.76
C LYS A 177 8.91 31.10 11.47
N PRO A 178 9.24 31.55 10.24
CA PRO A 178 10.61 31.86 9.90
C PRO A 178 11.12 32.85 10.92
N THR A 179 12.04 32.39 11.78
CA THR A 179 12.69 33.25 12.76
C THR A 179 13.33 34.36 11.94
N PRO A 180 13.00 35.65 12.18
CA PRO A 180 13.62 36.71 11.42
C PRO A 180 15.12 36.56 11.53
N ALA A 181 15.79 36.50 10.38
CA ALA A 181 17.21 36.29 10.28
C ALA A 181 17.92 37.46 10.97
N THR A 182 18.25 37.29 12.26
CA THR A 182 19.17 38.20 12.93
C THR A 182 20.55 37.87 12.39
N THR A 183 20.92 38.55 11.31
CA THR A 183 22.29 38.65 10.79
C THR A 183 23.25 39.08 11.91
N ALA A 184 23.88 38.11 12.55
CA ALA A 184 25.04 38.32 13.41
C ALA A 184 26.08 37.26 13.08
N THR A 185 26.81 37.51 11.99
CA THR A 185 27.97 36.74 11.53
C THR A 185 29.07 36.77 12.60
N LYS A 186 29.06 35.81 13.53
CA LYS A 186 30.25 35.49 14.33
C LYS A 186 30.96 34.31 13.67
N LYS A 187 32.03 34.63 12.94
CA LYS A 187 33.02 33.67 12.45
C LYS A 187 33.43 32.70 13.58
N PRO A 188 33.29 31.37 13.41
CA PRO A 188 33.88 30.43 14.35
C PRO A 188 35.40 30.48 14.20
N ARG A 189 36.08 30.97 15.24
CA ARG A 189 37.54 30.83 15.39
C ARG A 189 37.80 29.37 15.77
N VAL A 190 38.17 28.55 14.78
CA VAL A 190 38.64 27.18 15.02
C VAL A 190 39.90 27.25 15.89
N LYS A 191 39.76 26.85 17.15
CA LYS A 191 40.92 26.52 18.00
C LYS A 191 41.36 25.12 17.60
N ALA A 192 42.60 25.01 17.12
CA ALA A 192 43.25 23.76 16.78
C ALA A 192 43.11 22.75 17.94
N ALA A 193 42.39 21.66 17.69
CA ALA A 193 42.33 20.51 18.58
C ALA A 193 43.53 19.61 18.30
N LYS A 194 44.24 19.30 19.38
CA LYS A 194 45.40 18.44 19.49
C LYS A 194 45.06 17.01 19.01
N LYS A 195 45.80 16.53 18.01
CA LYS A 195 45.75 15.15 17.49
C LYS A 195 46.16 14.15 18.59
N PRO A 196 45.43 13.04 18.82
CA PRO A 196 45.94 11.93 19.62
C PRO A 196 47.03 11.18 18.86
N ALA A 197 48.10 10.80 19.57
CA ALA A 197 49.18 9.98 19.06
C ALA A 197 48.69 8.56 18.72
N PRO A 198 49.16 7.94 17.62
CA PRO A 198 49.04 6.50 17.41
C PRO A 198 50.16 5.79 18.18
N ALA A 199 49.78 4.85 19.05
CA ALA A 199 50.72 3.93 19.66
C ALA A 199 51.11 2.86 18.63
N THR A 200 52.40 2.79 18.38
CA THR A 200 53.15 1.77 17.64
C THR A 200 53.20 0.44 18.40
N ASP A 201 53.05 -0.67 17.68
CA ASP A 201 53.86 -1.90 17.83
C ASP A 201 53.73 -2.68 16.51
N ALA A 202 54.72 -2.62 15.62
CA ALA A 202 55.92 -3.48 15.59
C ALA A 202 55.70 -4.75 14.74
N SER A 203 55.91 -4.64 13.43
CA SER A 203 56.72 -5.60 12.66
C SER A 203 57.17 -4.99 11.32
N SER A 204 58.47 -5.11 11.03
CA SER A 204 59.19 -4.68 9.82
C SER A 204 59.40 -5.90 8.90
N PRO A 205 60.03 -5.81 7.70
CA PRO A 205 60.42 -4.65 6.88
C PRO A 205 59.99 -4.77 5.39
N ALA A 206 60.00 -3.65 4.65
CA ALA A 206 60.64 -3.48 3.34
C ALA A 206 60.01 -2.33 2.54
N ASP A 207 60.89 -1.50 2.01
CA ASP A 207 60.73 -0.56 0.91
C ASP A 207 60.00 0.76 1.15
N ALA A 208 60.85 1.79 1.20
CA ALA A 208 60.52 3.19 1.04
C ALA A 208 60.21 3.47 -0.43
N GLU A 209 59.07 4.10 -0.70
CA GLU A 209 59.00 5.11 -1.74
C GLU A 209 58.04 6.22 -1.31
N VAL A 210 58.57 7.43 -1.36
CA VAL A 210 57.91 8.69 -1.08
C VAL A 210 56.96 8.96 -2.24
N VAL A 211 55.67 9.10 -1.98
CA VAL A 211 54.73 9.71 -2.94
C VAL A 211 54.05 10.88 -2.23
N GLU A 212 54.26 12.03 -2.83
CA GLU A 212 53.83 13.35 -2.43
C GLU A 212 52.29 13.46 -2.41
N ASP A 213 51.77 14.24 -1.46
CA ASP A 213 50.38 14.69 -1.36
C ASP A 213 50.01 15.51 -2.61
N ASP A 214 49.27 14.91 -3.55
CA ASP A 214 48.45 15.64 -4.52
C ASP A 214 47.02 15.76 -3.97
N GLU A 215 46.68 16.95 -3.45
CA GLU A 215 45.32 17.36 -3.16
C GLU A 215 44.52 17.47 -4.47
N GLU A 216 43.98 16.33 -4.96
CA GLU A 216 43.01 16.33 -6.04
C GLU A 216 41.71 17.00 -5.58
N GLU A 217 41.53 18.23 -6.03
CA GLU A 217 40.30 19.00 -5.97
C GLU A 217 39.18 18.19 -6.65
N VAL A 218 38.28 17.61 -5.85
CA VAL A 218 37.14 16.80 -6.32
C VAL A 218 36.18 17.71 -7.09
N VAL A 219 36.43 17.87 -8.39
CA VAL A 219 35.51 18.51 -9.33
C VAL A 219 34.25 17.65 -9.39
N PRO A 220 33.06 18.19 -9.04
CA PRO A 220 31.83 17.42 -9.12
C PRO A 220 31.62 16.94 -10.57
N PRO A 221 31.34 15.65 -10.79
CA PRO A 221 31.18 15.11 -12.13
C PRO A 221 30.08 15.90 -12.87
N PRO A 222 30.30 16.29 -14.13
CA PRO A 222 29.41 17.19 -14.85
C PRO A 222 27.98 16.63 -14.86
N GLU A 223 27.02 17.45 -14.41
CA GLU A 223 25.60 17.09 -14.41
C GLU A 223 25.16 16.82 -15.85
N LYS A 224 24.96 15.55 -16.19
CA LYS A 224 24.54 15.15 -17.53
C LYS A 224 23.19 15.79 -17.84
N SER A 225 23.11 16.50 -18.98
CA SER A 225 21.88 17.12 -19.46
C SER A 225 20.73 16.12 -19.51
N PHE A 226 19.53 16.58 -19.17
CA PHE A 226 18.29 15.79 -19.13
C PHE A 226 18.12 14.91 -20.38
N VAL A 227 18.42 15.45 -21.57
CA VAL A 227 18.31 14.72 -22.84
C VAL A 227 19.21 13.47 -22.89
N GLN A 228 20.41 13.52 -22.29
CA GLN A 228 21.33 12.38 -22.25
C GLN A 228 20.85 11.26 -21.31
N LYS A 229 20.01 11.58 -20.32
CA LYS A 229 19.42 10.58 -19.41
C LYS A 229 18.19 9.90 -20.03
N TYR A 230 17.44 10.60 -20.88
CA TYR A 230 16.13 10.13 -21.34
C TYR A 230 16.04 9.77 -22.83
N TRP A 231 17.07 10.01 -23.65
CA TRP A 231 17.03 9.70 -25.10
C TRP A 231 16.70 8.23 -25.40
N MET A 232 17.19 7.29 -24.58
CA MET A 232 16.93 5.86 -24.74
C MET A 232 15.44 5.50 -24.60
N TYR A 233 14.64 6.28 -23.87
CA TYR A 233 13.20 6.07 -23.73
C TYR A 233 12.39 6.85 -24.76
N ILE A 234 12.88 8.03 -25.16
CA ILE A 234 12.22 8.88 -26.16
C ILE A 234 12.22 8.22 -27.55
N VAL A 235 13.34 7.59 -27.95
CA VAL A 235 13.48 6.96 -29.27
C VAL A 235 12.47 5.82 -29.50
N PRO A 236 12.32 4.82 -28.61
CA PRO A 236 11.33 3.76 -28.77
C PRO A 236 9.88 4.27 -28.87
N ILE A 237 9.51 5.27 -28.06
CA ILE A 237 8.16 5.84 -28.06
C ILE A 237 7.86 6.53 -29.41
N LEU A 238 8.84 7.25 -29.96
CA LEU A 238 8.69 7.88 -31.28
C LEU A 238 8.58 6.86 -32.41
N ILE A 239 9.37 5.77 -32.36
CA ILE A 239 9.26 4.67 -33.33
C ILE A 239 7.89 4.01 -33.23
N MET A 240 7.40 3.76 -32.02
CA MET A 240 6.06 3.21 -31.76
C MET A 240 4.95 4.12 -32.32
N LEU A 241 5.09 5.44 -32.20
CA LEU A 241 4.14 6.39 -32.78
C LEU A 241 4.18 6.37 -34.32
N LEU A 242 5.36 6.25 -34.93
CA LEU A 242 5.54 6.26 -36.39
C LEU A 242 5.09 4.95 -37.06
N MET A 243 5.22 3.80 -36.39
CA MET A 243 4.80 2.49 -36.92
C MET A 243 3.30 2.20 -36.73
N GLY A 244 2.54 3.16 -36.22
CA GLY A 244 1.14 3.00 -35.82
C GLY A 244 1.08 2.43 -34.41
N GLY A 245 0.41 3.16 -33.52
CA GLY A 245 0.30 2.87 -32.09
C GLY A 245 -0.15 1.43 -31.77
N PRO A 246 -0.12 1.04 -30.48
CA PRO A 246 -0.34 -0.34 -30.08
C PRO A 246 -1.66 -0.84 -30.68
N LYS A 247 -1.56 -1.82 -31.57
CA LYS A 247 -2.70 -2.68 -31.88
C LYS A 247 -3.13 -3.25 -30.53
N GLU A 248 -4.39 -3.02 -30.18
CA GLU A 248 -5.02 -3.65 -29.03
C GLU A 248 -4.59 -5.13 -28.97
N PRO A 249 -4.41 -5.69 -27.76
CA PRO A 249 -4.17 -7.11 -27.63
C PRO A 249 -5.39 -7.86 -28.15
N GLU A 250 -5.36 -8.16 -29.45
CA GLU A 250 -6.23 -9.13 -30.10
C GLU A 250 -5.96 -10.42 -29.36
N GLN A 251 -7.00 -10.90 -28.68
CA GLN A 251 -7.00 -12.19 -27.99
C GLN A 251 -6.34 -13.21 -28.91
N GLN A 252 -5.24 -13.77 -28.41
CA GLN A 252 -4.52 -14.86 -29.03
C GLN A 252 -5.42 -16.10 -28.96
N GLN A 253 -6.44 -16.15 -29.82
CA GLN A 253 -7.28 -17.30 -30.07
C GLN A 253 -6.44 -18.29 -30.89
N GLN A 254 -5.54 -18.97 -30.19
CA GLN A 254 -4.79 -20.09 -30.73
C GLN A 254 -5.74 -21.28 -30.88
N GLY A 255 -5.93 -21.69 -32.14
CA GLY A 255 -6.90 -22.68 -32.56
C GLY A 255 -6.62 -24.08 -32.01
N GLY A 256 -7.71 -24.78 -31.70
CA GLY A 256 -7.73 -26.20 -31.36
C GLY A 256 -9.11 -26.81 -31.61
N GLY A 257 -9.32 -27.29 -32.84
CA GLY A 257 -10.17 -28.43 -33.19
C GLY A 257 -11.59 -28.50 -32.62
N ARG A 258 -12.55 -27.92 -33.35
CA ARG A 258 -13.97 -28.26 -33.25
C ARG A 258 -14.23 -29.55 -34.04
N ALA A 259 -14.24 -30.71 -33.37
CA ALA A 259 -14.89 -31.91 -33.90
C ALA A 259 -16.31 -31.96 -33.33
N ALA A 260 -17.26 -31.62 -34.18
CA ALA A 260 -18.67 -31.88 -33.95
C ALA A 260 -18.91 -33.39 -34.01
N ALA A 261 -19.49 -33.94 -32.95
CA ALA A 261 -20.32 -35.14 -33.04
C ALA A 261 -21.51 -34.92 -32.11
N ALA A 262 -22.56 -34.35 -32.68
CA ALA A 262 -23.88 -34.31 -32.09
C ALA A 262 -24.54 -35.69 -32.19
N ALA A 263 -25.48 -35.90 -31.26
CA ALA A 263 -26.64 -36.78 -31.36
C ALA A 263 -26.43 -38.29 -31.12
N GLY A 264 -27.06 -38.76 -30.04
CA GLY A 264 -27.18 -40.19 -29.76
C GLY A 264 -27.91 -40.49 -28.46
N ALA A 265 -29.10 -39.92 -28.27
CA ALA A 265 -30.02 -40.40 -27.25
C ALA A 265 -30.39 -41.86 -27.52
N ALA A 266 -30.22 -42.76 -26.55
CA ALA A 266 -31.20 -43.80 -26.20
C ALA A 266 -30.69 -44.78 -25.12
N ARG A 267 -31.63 -45.08 -24.21
CA ARG A 267 -31.88 -46.38 -23.55
C ARG A 267 -30.98 -46.83 -22.38
N ALA A 268 -31.58 -46.73 -21.20
CA ALA A 268 -31.56 -47.80 -20.19
C ALA A 268 -32.15 -49.12 -20.78
N PRO A 269 -31.80 -50.29 -20.25
CA PRO A 269 -32.58 -50.81 -19.12
C PRO A 269 -31.79 -51.60 -18.06
N ALA A 270 -32.51 -51.83 -16.96
CA ALA A 270 -32.20 -52.66 -15.81
C ALA A 270 -31.97 -54.16 -16.10
N ARG A 271 -31.15 -54.78 -15.24
CA ARG A 271 -31.20 -56.15 -14.66
C ARG A 271 -29.78 -56.49 -14.18
N LYS A 272 -29.52 -57.18 -13.08
CA LYS A 272 -30.34 -58.01 -12.18
C LYS A 272 -29.62 -58.05 -10.83
#